data_AF-G0A943-F1
#
_entry.id   AF-G0A943-F1
#
_cell.length_a   1.000
_cell.length_b   1.000
_cell.length_c   1.000
_cell.angle_alpha   90.00
_cell.angle_beta   90.00
_cell.angle_gamma   90.00
#
_symmetry.space_group_name_H-M   'P 1'
#
loop_
_entity.id
_entity.type
_entity.pdbx_description
1 polymer ?
#
loop_
_entity_poly.entity_id
_entity_poly.type
_entity_poly.pdbx_seq_one_letter_code
_entity_poly.pdbx_strand_id
1 'polypeptide(L)' 'MTTYKELQAQIEQLRKQAEELRQAEIADVITEIKTKMQEYGITGADLGLMGKKRIIKTSPAMEPETPAPAHTDAAASSEM' A
#
# COMPACT_ATOMS: atom_id res chain seq x y z
N MET A 1 7.39 0.35 52.57
CA MET A 1 6.77 1.30 51.61
C MET A 1 7.32 0.97 50.25
N THR A 2 6.47 0.81 49.24
CA THR A 2 6.93 0.68 47.86
C THR A 2 7.66 1.96 47.47
N THR A 3 8.86 1.82 46.91
CA THR A 3 9.62 2.96 46.44
C THR A 3 9.05 3.46 45.13
N TYR A 4 9.29 4.73 44.81
CA TYR A 4 8.91 5.31 43.54
C TYR A 4 9.42 4.49 42.34
N LYS A 5 10.65 3.96 42.45
CA LYS A 5 11.27 3.12 41.40
C LYS A 5 10.51 1.80 41.18
N GLU A 6 10.08 1.14 42.26
CA GLU A 6 9.29 -0.10 42.16
C GLU A 6 7.89 0.17 41.58
N LEU A 7 7.28 1.31 41.87
CA LEU A 7 6.02 1.70 41.25
C LEU A 7 6.19 2.00 39.76
N GLN A 8 7.27 2.66 39.36
CA GLN A 8 7.58 2.89 37.93
C GLN A 8 7.77 1.58 37.17
N ALA A 9 8.53 0.63 37.71
CA ALA A 9 8.73 -0.67 37.07
C ALA A 9 7.41 -1.43 36.88
N GLN A 10 6.50 -1.38 37.87
CA GLN A 10 5.17 -1.99 37.76
C GLN A 10 4.30 -1.31 36.69
N ILE A 11 4.36 0.03 36.58
CA ILE A 11 3.63 0.77 35.54
C ILE A 11 4.12 0.37 34.14
N GLU A 12 5.43 0.25 33.94
CA GLU A 12 6.01 -0.18 32.67
C GLU A 12 5.58 -1.60 32.30
N GLN A 13 5.59 -2.52 33.27
CA GLN A 13 5.13 -3.88 33.06
C GLN A 13 3.64 -3.92 32.70
N LEU A 14 2.80 -3.20 33.44
CA LEU A 14 1.35 -3.14 33.17
C LEU A 14 1.04 -2.50 31.82
N ARG A 15 1.81 -1.49 31.41
CA ARG A 15 1.70 -0.88 30.07
C ARG A 15 2.01 -1.89 28.98
N LYS A 16 3.10 -2.64 29.11
CA LYS A 16 3.46 -3.68 28.15
C LYS A 16 2.37 -4.75 28.05
N GLN A 17 1.86 -5.21 29.19
CA GLN A 17 0.75 -6.17 29.22
C GLN A 17 -0.53 -5.63 28.55
N ALA A 18 -0.87 -4.36 28.79
CA ALA A 18 -2.02 -3.73 28.15
C ALA A 18 -1.85 -3.61 26.63
N GLU A 19 -0.65 -3.32 26.15
CA GLU A 19 -0.35 -3.28 24.72
C GLU A 19 -0.44 -4.66 24.07
N GLU A 20 0.10 -5.70 24.73
CA GLU A 20 0.00 -7.09 24.28
C GLU A 20 -1.46 -7.55 24.19
N LEU A 21 -2.27 -7.27 25.22
CA LEU A 21 -3.70 -7.59 25.22
C LEU A 21 -4.44 -6.86 24.10
N ARG A 22 -4.18 -5.56 23.91
CA ARG A 22 -4.78 -4.79 22.82
C ARG A 22 -4.45 -5.39 21.44
N GLN A 23 -3.21 -5.82 21.24
CA GLN A 23 -2.80 -6.45 19.97
C GLN A 23 -3.52 -7.79 19.76
N ALA A 24 -3.65 -8.60 20.81
CA ALA A 24 -4.39 -9.87 20.76
C ALA A 24 -5.88 -9.63 20.43
N GLU A 25 -6.55 -8.70 21.12
CA GLU A 25 -7.95 -8.36 20.85
C GLU A 25 -8.15 -7.89 19.40
N ILE A 26 -7.26 -7.04 18.89
CA ILE A 26 -7.33 -6.59 17.49
C ILE A 26 -7.14 -7.75 16.53
N ALA A 27 -6.21 -8.67 16.80
CA ALA A 27 -5.97 -9.83 15.94
C ALA A 27 -7.18 -10.78 15.91
N ASP A 28 -7.82 -11.00 17.06
CA ASP A 28 -9.03 -11.81 17.18
C ASP A 28 -10.19 -11.17 16.41
N VAL A 29 -10.41 -9.87 16.59
CA VAL A 29 -11.45 -9.12 15.87
C VAL A 29 -11.20 -9.15 14.36
N ILE A 30 -9.96 -8.99 13.90
CA ILE A 30 -9.61 -9.11 12.48
C ILE A 30 -9.95 -10.51 11.95
N THR A 31 -9.66 -11.56 12.73
CA THR A 31 -9.94 -12.93 12.35
C THR A 31 -11.44 -13.17 12.25
N GLU A 32 -12.22 -12.69 13.22
CA GLU A 32 -13.68 -12.77 13.20
C GLU A 32 -14.28 -12.05 11.99
N ILE A 33 -13.81 -10.83 11.69
CA ILE A 33 -14.25 -10.07 10.51
C ILE A 33 -13.92 -10.85 9.23
N LYS A 34 -12.72 -11.41 9.11
CA LYS A 34 -12.32 -12.20 7.93
C LYS A 34 -13.20 -13.44 7.77
N THR A 35 -13.53 -14.14 8.85
CA THR A 35 -14.44 -15.29 8.81
C THR A 35 -15.83 -14.87 8.33
N LYS A 36 -16.39 -13.79 8.89
CA LYS A 36 -17.67 -13.23 8.43
C LYS A 36 -17.62 -12.79 6.97
N MET A 37 -16.51 -12.20 6.54
CA MET A 37 -16.30 -11.84 5.13
C MET A 37 -16.37 -13.05 4.21
N GLN A 38 -15.75 -14.17 4.60
CA GLN A 38 -15.81 -15.41 3.82
C GLN A 38 -17.20 -16.04 3.83
N GLU A 39 -17.87 -16.08 4.98
CA GLU A 39 -19.20 -16.67 5.14
C GLU A 39 -20.27 -15.96 4.31
N TYR A 40 -20.25 -14.63 4.30
CA TYR A 40 -21.23 -13.81 3.59
C TYR A 40 -20.76 -13.35 2.21
N GLY A 41 -19.55 -13.73 1.78
CA GLY A 41 -18.95 -13.27 0.53
C GLY A 41 -18.70 -11.76 0.48
N ILE A 42 -18.55 -11.10 1.63
CA ILE A 42 -18.28 -9.67 1.75
C ILE A 42 -16.81 -9.40 1.41
N THR A 43 -16.58 -8.45 0.52
CA THR A 43 -15.24 -8.04 0.10
C THR A 43 -14.88 -6.68 0.71
N GLY A 44 -13.59 -6.31 0.64
CA GLY A 44 -13.17 -4.96 1.05
C GLY A 44 -13.84 -3.85 0.25
N ALA A 45 -14.36 -4.12 -0.96
CA ALA A 45 -15.14 -3.16 -1.73
C ALA A 45 -16.50 -2.87 -1.09
N ASP A 46 -17.17 -3.90 -0.56
CA ASP A 46 -18.50 -3.79 0.06
C ASP A 46 -18.44 -3.01 1.38
N LEU A 47 -17.29 -3.04 2.06
CA LEU A 47 -16.99 -2.24 3.25
C LEU A 47 -16.48 -0.83 2.92
N GLY A 48 -16.38 -0.45 1.64
CA GLY A 48 -15.86 0.85 1.22
C GLY A 48 -14.35 1.04 1.45
N LEU A 49 -13.61 -0.03 1.77
CA LEU A 49 -12.16 -0.03 1.99
C LEU A 49 -11.38 0.03 0.67
N MET A 50 -12.02 -0.36 -0.44
CA MET A 50 -11.46 -0.18 -1.78
C MET A 50 -11.63 1.29 -2.17
N GLY A 51 -10.62 2.10 -1.87
CA GLY A 51 -10.60 3.51 -2.24
C GLY A 51 -10.96 3.68 -3.71
N LYS A 52 -11.95 4.54 -4.01
CA LYS A 52 -12.27 4.94 -5.39
C LYS A 52 -10.97 5.31 -6.09
N LYS A 53 -10.49 4.45 -6.99
CA LYS A 53 -9.39 4.78 -7.88
C LYS A 53 -9.85 6.04 -8.60
N ARG A 54 -9.32 7.21 -8.21
CA ARG A 54 -9.57 8.47 -8.90
C ARG A 54 -9.10 8.22 -10.33
N ILE A 55 -10.06 8.03 -11.23
CA ILE A 55 -9.79 8.03 -12.66
C ILE A 55 -9.42 9.48 -12.95
N ILE A 56 -8.13 9.78 -12.88
CA ILE A 56 -7.59 10.99 -13.46
C ILE A 56 -7.84 10.81 -14.95
N LYS A 57 -8.85 11.51 -15.48
CA LYS A 57 -9.03 11.65 -16.92
C LYS A 57 -7.80 12.40 -17.42
N THR A 58 -6.78 11.69 -17.87
CA THR A 58 -5.75 12.24 -18.73
C THR A 58 -6.45 12.70 -20.00
N SER A 59 -6.61 14.02 -20.15
CA SER A 59 -6.89 14.62 -21.45
C SER A 59 -5.79 14.20 -22.43
N PRO A 60 -6.11 13.93 -23.72
CA PRO A 60 -5.11 13.54 -24.69
C PRO A 60 -4.26 14.77 -25.01
N ALA A 61 -3.04 14.79 -24.50
CA ALA A 61 -2.05 15.81 -24.84
C ALA A 61 -0.84 15.11 -25.47
N MET A 62 -0.77 15.26 -26.78
CA MET A 62 0.42 15.31 -27.62
C MET A 62 1.18 14.00 -27.83
N GLU A 63 0.99 13.42 -29.01
CA GLU A 63 1.96 12.54 -29.66
C GLU A 63 3.34 13.21 -29.66
N PRO A 64 4.38 12.59 -29.10
CA PRO A 64 5.74 12.97 -29.42
C PRO A 64 6.06 12.43 -30.82
N GLU A 65 6.17 13.32 -31.79
CA GLU A 65 6.83 13.02 -33.07
C GLU A 65 8.18 12.38 -32.81
N THR A 66 8.39 11.23 -33.45
CA THR A 66 9.67 10.54 -33.54
C THR A 66 10.68 11.44 -34.28
N PRO A 67 11.89 11.71 -33.74
CA PRO A 67 12.97 12.21 -34.58
C PRO A 67 13.43 11.05 -35.49
N ALA A 68 13.26 11.22 -36.80
CA ALA A 68 13.73 10.29 -37.81
C ALA A 68 15.27 10.08 -37.73
N PRO A 69 15.78 8.87 -38.00
CA PRO A 69 17.17 8.53 -37.77
C PRO A 69 18.11 9.13 -38.82
N ALA A 70 19.34 9.32 -38.36
CA ALA A 70 20.49 9.89 -39.04
C ALA A 70 20.74 9.34 -40.46
N HIS A 71 21.11 10.27 -41.33
CA HIS A 71 21.80 10.04 -42.59
C HIS A 71 22.96 9.04 -42.40
N THR A 72 22.94 7.96 -43.17
CA THR A 72 24.17 7.21 -43.48
C THR A 72 24.49 7.45 -44.95
N ASP A 73 25.62 8.09 -45.12
CA ASP A 73 26.38 8.26 -46.34
C ASP A 73 26.73 6.88 -46.91
N ALA A 74 26.39 6.64 -48.18
CA ALA A 74 26.86 5.50 -48.95
C ALA A 74 27.25 5.99 -50.35
N ALA A 75 28.49 6.45 -50.43
CA ALA A 75 29.23 6.60 -51.67
C ALA A 75 29.40 5.24 -52.38
N ALA A 76 29.04 5.18 -53.67
CA ALA A 76 29.64 4.36 -54.73
C ALA A 76 28.84 4.63 -56.02
N SER A 77 29.30 5.51 -56.92
CA SER A 77 30.29 5.25 -57.98
C SER A 77 29.72 4.61 -59.25
N SER A 78 30.19 5.14 -60.38
CA SER A 78 30.13 4.63 -61.77
C SER A 78 28.91 5.08 -62.59
N GLU A 79 28.97 6.13 -63.43
CA GLU A 79 29.79 6.33 -64.66
C GLU A 79 29.28 5.48 -65.84
N MET A 80 28.37 6.05 -66.65
CA MET A 80 28.45 6.24 -68.12
C MET A 80 27.12 6.76 -68.69
#